data_AF-A0A6N1AG03-F1
#
_entry.id   AF-A0A6N1AG03-F1
#
_cell.length_a   1.000
_cell.length_b   1.000
_cell.length_c   1.000
_cell.angle_alpha   90.00
_cell.angle_beta   90.00
_cell.angle_gamma   90.00
#
_symmetry.space_group_name_H-M   'P 1'
#
loop_
_entity.id
_entity.type
_entity.pdbx_description
1 polymer ?
#
loop_
_entity_poly.entity_id
_entity_poly.type
_entity_poly.pdbx_seq_one_letter_code
_entity_poly.pdbx_strand_id
1 'polypeptide(L)'
;MAEDTVLLFSYGTLQQENVQMASFGRLLAGRPDAMPGYRRDMLEITDPEVIRTSGKRFHPVVSESGDPADEVAGTLFEITAEELAAADSYEVADYRRVMVRLKSGAEAWVYVKA
;
A
#
# COMPACT_ATOMS: atom_id res chain seq x y z
N MET A 1 20.37 18.09 3.29
CA MET A 1 19.89 16.90 4.04
C MET A 1 19.23 16.03 2.99
N ALA A 2 19.76 14.85 2.69
CA ALA A 2 19.10 13.98 1.73
C ALA A 2 17.80 13.52 2.39
N GLU A 3 16.67 14.01 1.90
CA GLU A 3 15.37 13.49 2.28
C GLU A 3 15.39 12.00 1.93
N ASP A 4 15.24 11.14 2.94
CA ASP A 4 15.25 9.70 2.74
C ASP A 4 13.97 9.34 1.98
N THR A 5 14.09 9.27 0.65
CA THR A 5 12.99 8.93 -0.23
C THR A 5 12.67 7.46 -0.05
N VAL A 6 11.50 7.20 0.51
CA VAL A 6 10.94 5.89 0.73
C VAL A 6 9.95 5.57 -0.38
N LEU A 7 10.00 4.34 -0.85
CA LEU A 7 9.07 3.81 -1.83
C LEU A 7 7.93 3.10 -1.10
N LEU A 8 6.68 3.49 -1.41
CA LEU A 8 5.47 2.89 -0.87
C LEU A 8 4.61 2.33 -2.01
N PHE A 9 4.49 1.02 -2.08
CA PHE A 9 3.60 0.35 -3.01
C PHE A 9 2.19 0.26 -2.44
N SER A 10 1.22 0.82 -3.14
CA SER A 10 -0.19 0.69 -2.82
C SER A 10 -0.98 0.03 -3.94
N TYR A 11 -1.81 -0.93 -3.56
CA TYR A 11 -2.72 -1.66 -4.45
C TYR A 11 -4.20 -1.36 -4.15
N GLY A 12 -4.47 -0.37 -3.29
CA GLY A 12 -5.78 -0.13 -2.69
C GLY A 12 -6.24 1.32 -2.76
N THR A 13 -6.98 1.76 -1.75
CA THR A 13 -7.64 3.08 -1.70
C THR A 13 -6.67 4.25 -1.57
N LEU A 14 -5.42 4.02 -1.15
CA LEU A 14 -4.36 5.05 -1.13
C LEU A 14 -4.07 5.65 -2.53
N GLN A 15 -4.45 4.95 -3.61
CA GLN A 15 -4.36 5.49 -4.96
C GLN A 15 -5.35 6.64 -5.22
N GLN A 16 -6.35 6.81 -4.36
CA GLN A 16 -7.34 7.86 -4.52
C GLN A 16 -6.80 9.20 -4.00
N GLU A 17 -6.98 10.25 -4.79
CA GLU A 17 -6.49 11.61 -4.52
C GLU A 17 -6.99 12.16 -3.17
N ASN A 18 -8.25 11.89 -2.80
CA ASN A 18 -8.82 12.32 -1.52
C ASN A 18 -8.14 11.65 -0.33
N VAL A 19 -7.74 10.38 -0.44
CA VAL A 19 -7.02 9.68 0.62
C VAL A 19 -5.60 10.25 0.73
N GLN A 20 -4.93 10.49 -0.41
CA GLN A 20 -3.60 11.10 -0.39
C GLN A 20 -3.60 12.48 0.25
N MET A 21 -4.57 13.33 -0.12
CA MET A 21 -4.72 14.65 0.48
C MET A 21 -5.06 14.58 1.98
N ALA A 22 -5.81 13.58 2.43
CA ALA A 22 -6.15 13.42 3.84
C ALA A 22 -4.97 12.88 4.68
N SER A 23 -4.19 11.93 4.14
CA SER A 23 -3.07 11.30 4.84
C SER A 23 -1.77 12.11 4.76
N PHE A 24 -1.47 12.68 3.59
CA PHE A 24 -0.20 13.36 3.29
C PHE A 24 -0.34 14.87 3.08
N GLY A 25 -1.56 15.39 2.90
CA GLY A 25 -1.77 16.81 2.60
C GLY A 25 -1.36 17.23 1.18
N ARG A 26 -0.89 16.29 0.35
CA ARG A 26 -0.50 16.49 -1.04
C ARG A 26 -0.74 15.23 -1.87
N LEU A 27 -0.76 15.39 -3.19
CA LEU A 27 -0.76 14.26 -4.11
C LEU A 27 0.64 13.66 -4.20
N LEU A 28 0.72 12.33 -4.13
CA LEU A 28 1.97 11.60 -4.19
C LEU A 28 2.36 11.34 -5.65
N ALA A 29 3.65 11.44 -5.94
CA ALA A 29 4.18 11.02 -7.23
C ALA A 29 4.19 9.49 -7.29
N GLY A 30 3.23 8.94 -8.04
CA GLY A 30 3.05 7.51 -8.22
C GLY A 30 3.42 7.07 -9.64
N ARG A 31 4.10 5.94 -9.75
CA ARG A 31 4.27 5.22 -11.03
C ARG A 31 3.56 3.87 -10.98
N PRO A 32 2.95 3.42 -12.08
CA PRO A 32 2.38 2.08 -12.14
C PRO A 32 3.51 1.05 -12.01
N ASP A 33 3.32 0.08 -11.13
CA ASP A 33 4.27 -1.03 -10.92
C ASP A 33 3.49 -2.31 -10.59
N ALA A 34 4.17 -3.44 -10.60
CA ALA A 34 3.58 -4.73 -10.29
C ALA A 34 4.47 -5.50 -9.32
N MET A 35 3.86 -6.31 -8.46
CA MET A 35 4.56 -7.16 -7.52
C MET A 35 4.44 -8.62 -7.95
N PRO A 36 5.48 -9.21 -8.58
CA PRO A 36 5.47 -10.60 -9.03
C PRO A 36 5.67 -11.56 -7.85
N GLY A 37 5.12 -12.77 -7.92
CA GLY A 37 5.18 -13.75 -6.83
C GLY A 37 4.11 -13.56 -5.76
N TYR A 38 3.24 -12.58 -5.95
CA TYR A 38 2.16 -12.23 -5.03
C TYR A 38 0.82 -12.33 -5.75
N ARG A 39 -0.19 -12.78 -5.03
CA ARG A 39 -1.57 -12.75 -5.50
C ARG A 39 -2.38 -11.75 -4.69
N ARG A 40 -3.33 -11.10 -5.36
CA ARG A 40 -4.31 -10.21 -4.73
C ARG A 40 -5.57 -11.01 -4.46
N ASP A 41 -5.86 -11.24 -3.19
CA ASP A 41 -7.12 -11.78 -2.72
C ASP A 41 -8.03 -10.66 -2.21
N MET A 42 -9.31 -10.97 -2.05
CA MET A 42 -10.28 -10.06 -1.44
C MET A 42 -10.57 -10.59 -0.03
N LEU A 43 -10.08 -9.87 0.97
CA LEU A 43 -10.39 -10.19 2.35
C LEU A 43 -11.64 -9.42 2.79
N GLU A 44 -12.59 -10.12 3.41
CA GLU A 44 -13.64 -9.46 4.15
C GLU A 44 -13.04 -8.88 5.45
N ILE A 45 -12.91 -7.56 5.48
CA ILE A 45 -12.66 -6.84 6.72
C ILE A 45 -13.98 -6.79 7.49
N THR A 46 -13.97 -7.38 8.67
CA THR A 46 -15.08 -7.32 9.64
C THR A 46 -14.90 -6.18 10.64
N ASP A 47 -13.78 -5.45 10.57
CA ASP A 47 -13.50 -4.34 11.48
C ASP A 47 -14.37 -3.12 11.15
N PRO A 48 -15.22 -2.66 12.09
CA PRO A 48 -16.17 -1.59 11.83
C PRO A 48 -15.52 -0.22 11.61
N GLU A 49 -14.33 0.05 12.16
CA GLU A 49 -13.62 1.32 11.94
C GLU A 49 -13.08 1.39 10.51
N VAL A 50 -12.50 0.29 10.03
CA VAL A 50 -11.97 0.20 8.65
C VAL A 50 -13.09 0.25 7.61
N ILE A 51 -14.22 -0.43 7.87
CA ILE A 51 -15.40 -0.34 7.01
C ILE A 51 -15.93 1.10 6.96
N ARG A 52 -15.91 1.82 8.09
CA ARG A 52 -16.40 3.22 8.15
C ARG A 52 -15.51 4.18 7.36
N THR A 53 -14.19 4.02 7.44
CA THR A 53 -13.22 4.90 6.75
C THR A 53 -13.13 4.58 5.25
N SER A 54 -13.14 3.30 4.87
CA SER A 54 -12.99 2.85 3.48
C SER A 54 -14.33 2.77 2.73
N GLY A 55 -15.44 2.62 3.46
CA GLY A 55 -16.78 2.40 2.90
C GLY A 55 -16.98 1.03 2.25
N LYS A 56 -15.99 0.13 2.34
CA LYS A 56 -15.99 -1.20 1.71
C LYS A 56 -15.73 -2.28 2.76
N ARG A 57 -16.49 -3.37 2.71
CA ARG A 57 -16.21 -4.58 3.53
C ARG A 57 -15.10 -5.43 2.94
N PHE A 58 -15.00 -5.47 1.61
CA PHE A 58 -13.96 -6.23 0.94
C PHE A 58 -12.77 -5.33 0.62
N HIS A 59 -11.63 -5.69 1.21
CA HIS A 59 -10.36 -5.03 0.93
C HIS A 59 -9.47 -5.98 0.13
N PRO A 60 -8.77 -5.46 -0.89
CA PRO A 60 -7.71 -6.23 -1.50
C PRO A 60 -6.65 -6.52 -0.42
N VAL A 61 -6.20 -7.76 -0.33
CA VAL A 61 -5.03 -8.16 0.46
C VAL A 61 -4.07 -8.86 -0.47
N VAL A 62 -2.78 -8.61 -0.30
CA VAL A 62 -1.75 -9.34 -1.06
C VAL A 62 -1.16 -10.43 -0.18
N SER A 63 -0.99 -11.62 -0.75
CA SER A 63 -0.35 -12.75 -0.11
C SER A 63 0.70 -13.32 -1.04
N GLU A 64 1.82 -13.78 -0.49
CA GLU A 64 2.83 -14.49 -1.27
C GLU A 64 2.22 -15.75 -1.87
N SER A 65 2.15 -15.80 -3.21
CA SER A 65 1.65 -16.96 -3.94
C SER A 65 2.78 -17.96 -4.20
N GLY A 66 4.03 -17.46 -4.28
CA GLY A 66 5.19 -18.26 -4.68
C GLY A 66 5.24 -18.59 -6.17
N ASP A 67 4.18 -18.28 -6.92
CA ASP A 67 4.12 -18.42 -8.38
C ASP A 67 4.62 -17.14 -9.06
N PRO A 68 5.71 -17.18 -9.85
CA PRO A 68 6.20 -16.02 -10.60
C PRO A 68 5.25 -15.55 -11.72
N ALA A 69 4.24 -16.35 -12.09
CA ALA A 69 3.19 -15.93 -13.02
C ALA A 69 2.13 -15.04 -12.36
N ASP A 70 1.98 -15.11 -11.04
CA ASP A 70 1.10 -14.23 -10.29
C ASP A 70 1.77 -12.88 -10.09
N GLU A 71 1.06 -11.80 -10.45
CA GLU A 71 1.50 -10.44 -10.16
C GLU A 71 0.35 -9.56 -9.68
N VAL A 72 0.63 -8.73 -8.68
CA VAL A 72 -0.31 -7.72 -8.22
C VAL A 72 0.05 -6.38 -8.83
N ALA A 73 -0.81 -5.89 -9.72
CA ALA A 73 -0.70 -4.53 -10.25
C ALA A 73 -1.12 -3.50 -9.20
N GLY A 74 -0.33 -2.43 -9.08
CA GLY A 74 -0.58 -1.33 -8.15
C GLY A 74 0.16 -0.07 -8.57
N THR A 75 0.36 0.84 -7.62
CA THR A 75 1.07 2.09 -7.82
C THR A 75 2.15 2.23 -6.78
N LEU A 76 3.36 2.50 -7.25
CA LEU A 76 4.52 2.79 -6.44
C LEU A 76 4.63 4.29 -6.23
N PHE A 77 4.42 4.73 -5.00
CA PHE A 77 4.54 6.12 -4.57
C PHE A 77 5.92 6.42 -4.00
N GLU A 78 6.42 7.61 -4.30
CA GLU A 78 7.67 8.13 -3.75
C GLU A 78 7.32 9.13 -2.65
N ILE A 79 7.61 8.75 -1.41
CA ILE A 79 7.30 9.53 -0.20
C ILE A 79 8.55 9.74 0.64
N THR A 80 8.49 10.59 1.66
CA THR A 80 9.58 10.74 2.64
C THR A 80 9.38 9.82 3.85
N ALA A 81 10.43 9.62 4.64
CA ALA A 81 10.32 8.89 5.90
C ALA A 81 9.28 9.50 6.89
N GLU A 82 9.09 10.82 6.87
CA GLU A 82 8.08 11.51 7.68
C GLU A 82 6.66 11.20 7.18
N GLU A 83 6.47 11.19 5.86
CA GLU A 83 5.21 10.81 5.22
C GLU A 83 4.88 9.34 5.44
N LEU A 84 5.90 8.48 5.44
CA LEU A 84 5.74 7.07 5.77
C LEU A 84 5.16 6.92 7.18
N ALA A 85 5.69 7.66 8.16
CA ALA A 85 5.16 7.64 9.53
C ALA A 85 3.71 8.18 9.61
N ALA A 86 3.35 9.15 8.76
CA ALA A 86 1.97 9.61 8.63
C ALA A 86 1.06 8.54 8.01
N ALA A 87 1.55 7.79 7.03
CA ALA A 87 0.86 6.63 6.45
C ALA A 87 0.68 5.50 7.48
N ASP A 88 1.71 5.18 8.26
CA ASP A 88 1.64 4.21 9.37
C ASP A 88 0.60 4.65 10.41
N SER A 89 0.41 5.97 10.61
CA SER A 89 -0.62 6.49 11.52
C SER A 89 -2.03 6.42 10.92
N TYR A 90 -2.16 6.42 9.59
CA TYR A 90 -3.43 6.29 8.89
C TYR A 90 -3.87 4.82 8.77
N GLU A 91 -2.95 3.92 8.47
CA GLU A 91 -3.17 2.47 8.43
C GLU A 91 -3.11 1.91 9.86
N VAL A 92 -4.25 2.05 10.55
CA VAL A 92 -4.57 1.50 11.88
C VAL A 92 -4.02 0.08 12.11
N ALA A 93 -3.77 -0.22 13.39
CA ALA A 93 -3.03 -1.35 13.99
C ALA A 93 -3.17 -2.78 13.40
N ASP A 94 -4.10 -3.03 12.49
CA ASP A 94 -4.32 -4.32 11.81
C ASP A 94 -3.49 -4.49 10.52
N TYR A 95 -2.80 -3.45 10.06
CA TYR A 95 -1.93 -3.50 8.89
C TYR A 95 -0.45 -3.50 9.32
N ARG A 96 0.28 -4.51 8.83
CA ARG A 96 1.73 -4.62 8.97
C ARG A 96 2.40 -4.14 7.69
N ARG A 97 3.33 -3.22 7.85
CA ARG A 97 4.23 -2.82 6.79
C ARG A 97 5.28 -3.91 6.54
N VAL A 98 5.35 -4.42 5.31
CA VAL A 98 6.36 -5.37 4.85
C VAL A 98 7.09 -4.81 3.64
N MET A 99 8.36 -5.15 3.49
CA MET A 99 9.18 -4.71 2.36
C MET A 99 9.12 -5.77 1.27
N VAL A 100 8.76 -5.37 0.07
CA VAL A 100 8.58 -6.26 -1.09
C VAL A 100 9.37 -5.74 -2.27
N ARG A 101 9.80 -6.66 -3.13
CA ARG A 101 10.48 -6.32 -4.37
C ARG A 101 9.50 -6.31 -5.54
N LEU A 102 9.43 -5.20 -6.24
CA LEU A 102 8.54 -4.99 -7.37
C LEU A 102 9.18 -5.46 -8.68
N LYS A 103 8.37 -5.55 -9.73
CA LYS A 103 8.74 -5.95 -11.09
C LYS A 103 9.72 -4.97 -11.71
N SER A 104 9.63 -3.69 -11.36
CA SER A 104 10.62 -2.68 -11.73
C SER A 104 12.02 -2.94 -11.15
N GLY A 105 12.12 -3.86 -10.18
CA GLY A 105 13.34 -4.15 -9.43
C GLY A 105 13.52 -3.28 -8.19
N ALA A 106 12.63 -2.32 -7.95
CA ALA A 106 12.63 -1.45 -6.78
C ALA A 106 12.11 -2.18 -5.53
N GLU A 107 12.65 -1.81 -4.37
CA GLU A 107 12.17 -2.27 -3.07
C GLU A 107 11.20 -1.24 -2.50
N ALA A 108 10.00 -1.67 -2.17
CA ALA A 108 8.94 -0.80 -1.70
C ALA A 108 8.30 -1.38 -0.44
N TRP A 109 7.85 -0.50 0.43
CA TRP A 109 6.99 -0.86 1.53
C TRP A 109 5.57 -1.09 1.04
N VAL A 110 4.93 -2.12 1.55
CA VAL A 110 3.53 -2.40 1.29
C VAL A 110 2.86 -2.74 2.61
N TYR A 111 1.62 -2.31 2.78
CA TYR A 111 0.83 -2.64 3.96
C TYR A 111 0.00 -3.88 3.68
N VAL A 112 0.29 -4.95 4.41
CA VAL A 112 -0.46 -6.21 4.37
C VAL A 112 -1.17 -6.41 5.69
N LYS A 113 -2.26 -7.16 5.71
CA LYS A 113 -2.91 -7.48 6.98
C LYS A 113 -1.97 -8.33 7.86
N ALA A 114 -1.85 -8.00 9.14
CA ALA A 114 -1.09 -8.76 10.14
C ALA A 114 -1.77 -10.09 10.52
#